data_AF-A0A5N0TKJ5-F1
#
_entry.id   AF-A0A5N0TKJ5-F1
#
_cell.length_a   1.000
_cell.length_b   1.000
_cell.length_c   1.000
_cell.angle_alpha   90.00
_cell.angle_beta   90.00
_cell.angle_gamma   90.00
#
_symmetry.space_group_name_H-M   'P 1'
#
loop_
_entity.id
_entity.type
_entity.pdbx_description
1 polymer ?
#
loop_
_entity_poly.entity_id
_entity_poly.type
_entity_poly.pdbx_seq_one_letter_code
_entity_poly.pdbx_strand_id
1 'polypeptide(L)'
;MRRTRMPVVVAAFLAGTLGLAGCGPAPWNDAAQDTPVPSATRTAPIPSPVSNDLSSGSTERELVAGAVSATINYWSTLSMDKWTASALKPVSLSMVTTVTPDDGQKVFLQKATMVAVPGNATTSFEPLAPQIDQSSVTPGYLVLAPYSYSQTFNVGDVPDAATFVTIQFTYDYLVQTTPTSAEYAKQTASDTLTIAIAAAPDAQ
;
A
#
# COMPACT_ATOMS: atom_id res chain seq x y z
N MET A 1 45.08 -32.38 29.40
CA MET A 1 45.59 -33.77 29.56
C MET A 1 45.06 -34.35 30.87
N ARG A 2 44.71 -35.65 30.85
CA ARG A 2 44.25 -36.56 31.94
C ARG A 2 42.80 -36.35 32.45
N ARG A 3 41.83 -37.26 32.21
CA ARG A 3 41.63 -38.68 32.66
C ARG A 3 41.43 -38.78 34.18
N THR A 4 40.47 -39.46 34.82
CA THR A 4 39.22 -40.21 34.51
C THR A 4 38.61 -40.63 35.88
N ARG A 5 37.28 -40.94 35.93
CA ARG A 5 36.55 -41.94 36.78
C ARG A 5 36.31 -41.64 38.28
N MET A 6 35.06 -41.39 38.74
CA MET A 6 33.96 -42.30 39.21
C MET A 6 34.07 -42.67 40.72
N PRO A 7 32.97 -42.77 41.51
CA PRO A 7 32.12 -43.98 41.47
C PRO A 7 30.61 -43.78 41.75
N VAL A 8 29.87 -44.87 41.47
CA VAL A 8 28.44 -45.14 41.73
C VAL A 8 28.25 -45.66 43.17
N VAL A 9 27.13 -45.32 43.82
CA VAL A 9 26.60 -46.07 44.97
C VAL A 9 25.10 -46.31 44.78
N VAL A 10 24.74 -47.59 44.72
CA VAL A 10 23.37 -48.14 44.76
C VAL A 10 23.09 -48.53 46.21
N ALA A 11 21.93 -48.16 46.75
CA ALA A 11 21.39 -48.77 47.97
C ALA A 11 19.87 -48.90 47.85
N ALA A 12 19.43 -50.16 47.73
CA ALA A 12 18.05 -50.58 47.78
C ALA A 12 17.63 -50.81 49.25
N PHE A 13 16.42 -50.43 49.62
CA PHE A 13 15.74 -50.96 50.80
C PHE A 13 14.26 -51.23 50.49
N LEU A 14 13.90 -52.50 50.48
CA LEU A 14 12.53 -53.00 50.57
C LEU A 14 12.07 -52.96 52.04
N ALA A 15 10.84 -52.53 52.28
CA ALA A 15 9.97 -53.13 53.31
C ALA A 15 8.52 -52.67 53.06
N GLY A 16 7.62 -53.63 52.87
CA GLY A 16 6.18 -53.39 52.74
C GLY A 16 5.44 -53.54 54.06
N THR A 17 4.26 -52.92 54.15
CA THR A 17 3.19 -53.28 55.08
C THR A 17 1.83 -53.06 54.41
N LEU A 18 0.91 -53.98 54.69
CA LEU A 18 -0.40 -54.17 54.09
C LEU A 18 -1.44 -53.10 54.45
N GLY A 19 -2.23 -52.73 53.44
CA GLY A 19 -3.70 -52.61 53.39
C GLY A 19 -4.51 -52.02 54.55
N LEU A 20 -5.28 -50.96 54.24
CA LEU A 20 -6.66 -50.75 54.72
C LEU A 20 -7.46 -49.94 53.68
N ALA A 21 -8.50 -50.60 53.16
CA ALA A 21 -9.79 -50.13 52.66
C ALA A 21 -9.95 -48.70 52.07
N GLY A 22 -10.23 -48.67 50.76
CA GLY A 22 -11.46 -48.12 50.18
C GLY A 22 -11.91 -46.70 50.57
N CYS A 23 -11.59 -45.72 49.74
CA CYS A 23 -12.46 -44.57 49.51
C CYS A 23 -12.99 -44.65 48.08
N GLY A 24 -14.22 -45.17 47.94
CA GLY A 24 -15.01 -44.94 46.74
C GLY A 24 -15.42 -43.45 46.66
N PRO A 25 -15.67 -42.90 45.46
CA PRO A 25 -16.09 -41.52 45.32
C PRO A 25 -17.41 -41.31 46.05
N ALA A 26 -17.53 -40.18 46.74
CA ALA A 26 -18.70 -39.86 47.52
C ALA A 26 -19.96 -39.77 46.62
N PRO A 27 -21.11 -40.32 47.05
CA PRO A 27 -22.30 -40.49 46.21
C PRO A 27 -23.09 -39.19 45.95
N TRP A 28 -22.60 -38.02 46.40
CA TRP A 28 -23.15 -36.71 46.02
C TRP A 28 -22.40 -36.07 44.84
N ASN A 29 -21.46 -36.78 44.22
CA ASN A 29 -20.68 -36.29 43.09
C ASN A 29 -21.35 -36.52 41.72
N ASP A 30 -22.65 -36.86 41.70
CA ASP A 30 -23.50 -36.84 40.50
C ASP A 30 -23.89 -35.40 40.13
N ALA A 31 -22.88 -34.61 39.83
CA ALA A 31 -22.99 -33.43 38.99
C ALA A 31 -21.74 -33.45 38.11
N ALA A 32 -21.76 -34.30 37.08
CA ALA A 32 -20.96 -34.10 35.89
C ALA A 32 -21.42 -32.79 35.25
N GLN A 33 -20.91 -31.69 35.79
CA GLN A 33 -21.05 -30.37 35.20
C GLN A 33 -19.92 -30.29 34.18
N ASP A 34 -20.27 -30.58 32.93
CA ASP A 34 -19.44 -30.28 31.76
C ASP A 34 -18.91 -28.87 31.91
N THR A 35 -17.66 -28.76 32.33
CA THR A 35 -16.99 -27.48 32.45
C THR A 35 -16.67 -27.08 31.01
N PRO A 36 -17.28 -26.02 30.46
CA PRO A 36 -16.95 -25.60 29.11
C PRO A 36 -15.48 -25.18 29.14
N VAL A 37 -14.65 -25.93 28.43
CA VAL A 37 -13.27 -25.55 28.16
C VAL A 37 -13.33 -24.19 27.47
N PRO A 38 -12.60 -23.15 27.93
CA PRO A 38 -12.59 -21.88 27.23
C PRO A 38 -12.09 -22.14 25.81
N SER A 39 -12.97 -21.96 24.82
CA SER A 39 -12.60 -21.96 23.41
C SER A 39 -11.51 -20.92 23.25
N ALA A 40 -10.31 -21.35 22.86
CA ALA A 40 -9.25 -20.42 22.50
C ALA A 40 -9.78 -19.58 21.32
N THR A 41 -10.13 -18.33 21.59
CA THR A 41 -10.46 -17.37 20.54
C THR A 41 -9.22 -17.27 19.68
N ARG A 42 -9.27 -17.88 18.49
CA ARG A 42 -8.22 -17.82 17.49
C ARG A 42 -8.17 -16.36 17.05
N THR A 43 -7.31 -15.55 17.67
CA THR A 43 -7.02 -14.19 17.22
C THR A 43 -6.47 -14.32 15.81
N ALA A 44 -7.31 -14.00 14.82
CA ALA A 44 -6.85 -13.92 13.45
C ALA A 44 -5.69 -12.92 13.40
N PRO A 45 -4.59 -13.23 12.69
CA PRO A 45 -3.51 -12.27 12.53
C PRO A 45 -4.08 -10.99 11.93
N ILE A 46 -3.82 -9.86 12.58
CA ILE A 46 -4.18 -8.54 12.05
C ILE A 46 -3.43 -8.40 10.73
N PRO A 47 -4.11 -8.16 9.59
CA PRO A 47 -3.42 -7.98 8.32
C PRO A 47 -2.43 -6.82 8.46
N SER A 48 -1.21 -7.03 7.95
CA SER A 48 -0.20 -5.97 7.93
C SER A 48 -0.76 -4.75 7.19
N PRO A 49 -0.65 -3.54 7.74
CA PRO A 49 -1.22 -2.35 7.11
C PRO A 49 -0.60 -2.16 5.73
N VAL A 50 -1.45 -2.05 4.72
CA VAL A 50 -1.02 -1.66 3.36
C VAL A 50 -0.63 -0.19 3.42
N SER A 51 0.50 0.17 2.81
CA SER A 51 0.84 1.58 2.57
C SER A 51 -0.30 2.27 1.83
N ASN A 52 -0.68 3.46 2.30
CA ASN A 52 -1.71 4.27 1.67
C ASN A 52 -1.27 5.73 1.63
N ASP A 53 -0.80 6.15 0.46
CA ASP A 53 -0.32 7.51 0.22
C ASP A 53 -1.44 8.56 0.34
N LEU A 54 -2.71 8.18 0.19
CA LEU A 54 -3.85 9.10 0.34
C LEU A 54 -4.55 8.99 1.69
N SER A 55 -3.93 8.35 2.69
CA SER A 55 -4.53 8.15 4.02
C SER A 55 -4.87 9.46 4.74
N SER A 56 -4.12 10.54 4.50
CA SER A 56 -4.40 11.90 5.00
C SER A 56 -5.34 12.73 4.12
N GLY A 57 -5.90 12.13 3.06
CA GLY A 57 -6.75 12.81 2.06
C GLY A 57 -5.98 13.33 0.84
N SER A 58 -4.73 13.74 1.02
CA SER A 58 -3.82 14.15 -0.06
C SER A 58 -2.37 13.82 0.25
N THR A 59 -1.54 13.75 -0.79
CA THR A 59 -0.07 13.68 -0.70
C THR A 59 0.57 14.63 -1.70
N GLU A 60 1.64 15.30 -1.28
CA GLU A 60 2.48 16.11 -2.16
C GLU A 60 3.75 15.35 -2.52
N ARG A 61 4.23 15.54 -3.74
CA ARG A 61 5.44 14.95 -4.30
C ARG A 61 6.22 16.01 -5.06
N GLU A 62 7.54 15.91 -4.99
CA GLU A 62 8.44 16.67 -5.85
C GLU A 62 9.16 15.69 -6.78
N LEU A 63 9.03 15.91 -8.10
CA LEU A 63 9.67 15.08 -9.12
C LEU A 63 10.66 15.93 -9.91
N VAL A 64 11.91 15.47 -9.98
CA VAL A 64 12.98 16.16 -10.72
C VAL A 64 13.31 15.38 -11.99
N ALA A 65 13.25 16.06 -13.14
CA ALA A 65 13.66 15.52 -14.42
C ALA A 65 14.54 16.53 -15.15
N GLY A 66 15.86 16.32 -15.13
CA GLY A 66 16.80 17.25 -15.74
C GLY A 66 16.72 18.64 -15.09
N ALA A 67 16.30 19.65 -15.87
CA ALA A 67 16.18 21.03 -15.43
C ALA A 67 14.82 21.36 -14.79
N VAL A 68 13.82 20.48 -14.90
CA VAL A 68 12.47 20.72 -14.37
C VAL A 68 12.34 20.08 -12.99
N SER A 69 11.83 20.85 -12.03
CA SER A 69 11.22 20.32 -10.80
C SER A 69 9.71 20.51 -10.88
N ALA A 70 8.96 19.43 -10.68
CA ALA A 70 7.51 19.41 -10.66
C ALA A 70 7.02 19.15 -9.24
N THR A 71 6.26 20.09 -8.69
CA THR A 71 5.52 19.90 -7.44
C THR A 71 4.11 19.44 -7.79
N ILE A 72 3.74 18.25 -7.31
CA ILE A 72 2.47 17.61 -7.62
C ILE A 72 1.74 17.28 -6.33
N ASN A 73 0.48 17.72 -6.22
CA ASN A 73 -0.42 17.32 -5.16
C ASN A 73 -1.44 16.32 -5.71
N TYR A 74 -1.54 15.15 -5.08
CA TYR A 74 -2.50 14.10 -5.41
C TYR A 74 -3.55 13.98 -4.32
N TRP A 75 -4.81 13.80 -4.70
CA TRP A 75 -5.90 13.54 -3.76
C TRP A 75 -7.00 12.69 -4.40
N SER A 76 -7.90 12.18 -3.56
CA SER A 76 -9.16 11.60 -4.02
C SER A 76 -10.33 12.37 -3.42
N THR A 77 -11.36 12.60 -4.24
CA THR A 77 -12.65 13.11 -3.75
C THR A 77 -13.52 11.99 -3.15
N LEU A 78 -13.15 10.73 -3.37
CA LEU A 78 -13.79 9.57 -2.78
C LEU A 78 -13.05 9.21 -1.49
N SER A 79 -13.78 9.11 -0.38
CA SER A 79 -13.21 8.75 0.92
C SER A 79 -12.64 7.33 0.89
N MET A 80 -11.54 7.09 1.62
CA MET A 80 -10.81 5.82 1.57
C MET A 80 -11.64 4.60 1.99
N ASP A 81 -12.69 4.76 2.79
CA ASP A 81 -13.64 3.69 3.13
C ASP A 81 -14.56 3.29 1.96
N LYS A 82 -14.67 4.15 0.94
CA LYS A 82 -15.45 3.93 -0.29
C LYS A 82 -14.59 3.49 -1.47
N TRP A 83 -13.27 3.39 -1.29
CA TRP A 83 -12.35 2.83 -2.28
C TRP A 83 -12.48 1.30 -2.33
N THR A 84 -13.63 0.78 -2.76
CA THR A 84 -13.89 -0.67 -2.89
C THR A 84 -13.49 -1.20 -4.27
N ALA A 85 -13.49 -2.53 -4.42
CA ALA A 85 -13.10 -3.20 -5.66
C ALA A 85 -13.90 -2.69 -6.88
N SER A 86 -15.23 -2.57 -6.75
CA SER A 86 -16.16 -2.15 -7.80
C SER A 86 -16.49 -0.65 -7.83
N ALA A 87 -15.85 0.15 -6.98
CA ALA A 87 -16.07 1.59 -6.99
C ALA A 87 -15.27 2.25 -8.13
N LEU A 88 -15.84 3.26 -8.76
CA LEU A 88 -15.04 4.18 -9.59
C LEU A 88 -14.24 5.09 -8.66
N LYS A 89 -12.92 4.94 -8.65
CA LYS A 89 -12.01 5.58 -7.69
C LYS A 89 -11.29 6.76 -8.36
N PRO A 90 -11.72 8.02 -8.12
CA PRO A 90 -11.08 9.19 -8.74
C PRO A 90 -9.76 9.51 -8.06
N VAL A 91 -8.73 9.76 -8.86
CA VAL A 91 -7.44 10.32 -8.42
C VAL A 91 -7.25 11.64 -9.16
N SER A 92 -7.39 12.71 -8.41
CA SER A 92 -7.17 14.06 -8.88
C SER A 92 -5.75 14.49 -8.58
N LEU A 93 -5.20 15.35 -9.42
CA LEU A 93 -3.91 15.96 -9.21
C LEU A 93 -3.89 17.42 -9.64
N SER A 94 -2.98 18.18 -9.04
CA SER A 94 -2.53 19.47 -9.52
C SER A 94 -1.01 19.48 -9.58
N MET A 95 -0.45 20.11 -10.61
CA MET A 95 0.97 20.17 -10.85
C MET A 95 1.38 21.58 -11.26
N VAL A 96 2.46 22.05 -10.67
CA VAL A 96 3.20 23.24 -11.10
C VAL A 96 4.67 22.86 -11.26
N THR A 97 5.36 23.52 -12.17
CA THR A 97 6.79 23.30 -12.40
C THR A 97 7.62 24.56 -12.18
N THR A 98 8.88 24.34 -11.85
CA THR A 98 9.97 25.32 -11.92
C THR A 98 11.04 24.79 -12.87
N VAL A 99 11.91 25.69 -13.35
CA VAL A 99 13.06 25.34 -14.20
C VAL A 99 14.34 25.90 -13.59
N THR A 100 15.44 25.15 -13.67
CA THR A 100 16.76 25.58 -13.18
C THR A 100 17.84 25.35 -14.26
N PRO A 101 18.62 26.37 -14.64
CA PRO A 101 18.49 27.78 -14.24
C PRO A 101 17.18 28.40 -14.79
N ASP A 102 16.68 29.42 -14.10
CA ASP A 102 15.52 30.20 -14.56
C ASP A 102 15.99 31.41 -15.36
N ASP A 103 16.38 31.18 -16.61
CA ASP A 103 16.78 32.26 -17.53
C ASP A 103 15.60 32.73 -18.41
N GLY A 104 14.36 32.32 -18.08
CA GLY A 104 13.16 32.63 -18.85
C GLY A 104 12.75 31.57 -19.87
N GLN A 105 13.28 30.33 -19.77
CA GLN A 105 12.79 29.20 -20.55
C GLN A 105 11.38 28.80 -20.08
N LYS A 106 10.51 28.39 -21.02
CA LYS A 106 9.20 27.83 -20.69
C LYS A 106 9.23 26.31 -20.59
N VAL A 107 8.34 25.78 -19.75
CA VAL A 107 8.12 24.35 -19.55
C VAL A 107 6.71 23.99 -19.98
N PHE A 108 6.60 23.03 -20.88
CA PHE A 108 5.33 22.58 -21.46
C PHE A 108 5.08 21.11 -21.16
N LEU A 109 3.92 20.76 -20.62
CA LEU A 109 3.47 19.38 -20.50
C LEU A 109 2.93 18.89 -21.86
N GLN A 110 3.49 17.80 -22.37
CA GLN A 110 3.00 17.09 -23.56
C GLN A 110 1.92 16.09 -23.22
N LYS A 111 2.16 15.33 -22.16
CA LYS A 111 1.40 14.13 -21.88
C LYS A 111 1.51 13.78 -20.40
N ALA A 112 0.38 13.48 -19.80
CA ALA A 112 0.28 12.78 -18.52
C ALA A 112 -0.32 11.41 -18.78
N THR A 113 0.29 10.36 -18.25
CA THR A 113 -0.19 8.98 -18.38
C THR A 113 -0.35 8.38 -16.99
N MET A 114 -1.48 7.71 -16.75
CA MET A 114 -1.77 6.97 -15.54
C MET A 114 -2.00 5.50 -15.89
N VAL A 115 -1.31 4.60 -15.17
CA VAL A 115 -1.53 3.15 -15.22
C VAL A 115 -1.82 2.66 -13.81
N ALA A 116 -2.90 1.91 -13.64
CA ALA A 116 -3.26 1.33 -12.36
C ALA A 116 -3.01 -0.18 -12.37
N VAL A 117 -2.25 -0.68 -11.40
CA VAL A 117 -1.91 -2.09 -11.22
C VAL A 117 -2.49 -2.55 -9.89
N PRO A 118 -3.61 -3.30 -9.88
CA PRO A 118 -4.14 -3.86 -8.65
C PRO A 118 -3.20 -4.94 -8.11
N GLY A 119 -3.20 -5.12 -6.80
CA GLY A 119 -2.39 -6.14 -6.16
C GLY A 119 -2.90 -6.53 -4.78
N ASN A 120 -2.29 -7.58 -4.24
CA ASN A 120 -2.40 -7.94 -2.84
C ASN A 120 -1.02 -8.36 -2.30
N ALA A 121 -0.97 -8.85 -1.06
CA ALA A 121 0.29 -9.21 -0.40
C ALA A 121 1.11 -10.30 -1.12
N THR A 122 0.51 -11.05 -2.05
CA THR A 122 1.12 -12.23 -2.68
C THR A 122 1.30 -12.10 -4.19
N THR A 123 0.49 -11.28 -4.85
CA THR A 123 0.52 -11.15 -6.32
C THR A 123 0.11 -9.76 -6.76
N SER A 124 0.62 -9.36 -7.91
CA SER A 124 0.03 -8.30 -8.74
C SER A 124 -0.98 -8.91 -9.69
N PHE A 125 -2.01 -8.16 -10.03
CA PHE A 125 -2.99 -8.51 -11.05
C PHE A 125 -2.67 -7.80 -12.37
N GLU A 126 -3.45 -8.09 -13.41
CA GLU A 126 -3.29 -7.45 -14.71
C GLU A 126 -3.48 -5.92 -14.58
N PRO A 127 -2.58 -5.12 -15.16
CA PRO A 127 -2.74 -3.67 -15.22
C PRO A 127 -4.03 -3.26 -15.93
N LEU A 128 -4.70 -2.24 -15.41
CA LEU A 128 -5.80 -1.59 -16.11
C LEU A 128 -5.25 -0.83 -17.34
N ALA A 129 -6.12 -0.61 -18.32
CA ALA A 129 -5.77 0.15 -19.52
C ALA A 129 -5.23 1.54 -19.14
N PRO A 130 -4.15 2.00 -19.79
CA PRO A 130 -3.57 3.32 -19.52
C PRO A 130 -4.58 4.41 -19.84
N GLN A 131 -4.67 5.40 -18.97
CA GLN A 131 -5.35 6.65 -19.25
C GLN A 131 -4.32 7.71 -19.62
N ILE A 132 -4.55 8.38 -20.74
CA ILE A 132 -3.61 9.33 -21.32
C ILE A 132 -4.34 10.65 -21.50
N ASP A 133 -3.79 11.70 -20.91
CA ASP A 133 -4.10 13.07 -21.28
C ASP A 133 -2.94 13.62 -22.11
N GLN A 134 -3.20 13.92 -23.37
CA GLN A 134 -2.22 14.42 -24.33
C GLN A 134 -2.61 15.81 -24.79
N SER A 135 -1.63 16.72 -24.78
CA SER A 135 -1.84 18.10 -25.21
C SER A 135 -2.41 18.18 -26.62
N SER A 136 -3.45 18.99 -26.78
CA SER A 136 -4.03 19.38 -28.07
C SER A 136 -3.40 20.66 -28.65
N VAL A 137 -2.49 21.30 -27.92
CA VAL A 137 -1.79 22.53 -28.34
C VAL A 137 -0.31 22.28 -28.53
N THR A 138 0.30 22.98 -29.49
CA THR A 138 1.74 22.96 -29.76
C THR A 138 2.43 24.17 -29.08
N PRO A 139 3.56 23.99 -28.38
CA PRO A 139 4.25 22.72 -28.15
C PRO A 139 3.49 21.84 -27.17
N GLY A 140 2.95 22.38 -26.06
CA GLY A 140 2.19 21.66 -25.03
C GLY A 140 1.46 22.64 -24.10
N TYR A 141 0.86 22.14 -23.01
CA TYR A 141 0.27 23.01 -22.00
C TYR A 141 1.36 23.68 -21.15
N LEU A 142 1.33 25.00 -20.99
CA LEU A 142 2.28 25.72 -20.14
C LEU A 142 2.04 25.36 -18.67
N VAL A 143 3.05 24.81 -18.00
CA VAL A 143 2.96 24.34 -16.60
C VAL A 143 4.01 24.99 -15.69
N LEU A 144 4.68 26.02 -16.18
CA LEU A 144 5.61 26.84 -15.39
C LEU A 144 4.81 27.80 -14.51
N ALA A 145 5.18 27.93 -13.23
CA ALA A 145 4.54 28.84 -12.30
C ALA A 145 4.36 30.26 -12.91
N PRO A 146 3.18 30.90 -12.74
CA PRO A 146 2.05 30.52 -11.90
C PRO A 146 1.02 29.59 -12.56
N TYR A 147 1.29 29.10 -13.79
CA TYR A 147 0.35 28.23 -14.50
C TYR A 147 0.47 26.80 -14.00
N SER A 148 -0.67 26.16 -13.76
CA SER A 148 -0.75 24.80 -13.25
C SER A 148 -1.54 23.89 -14.18
N TYR A 149 -1.17 22.61 -14.19
CA TYR A 149 -1.97 21.54 -14.79
C TYR A 149 -2.81 20.87 -13.71
N SER A 150 -4.08 20.55 -14.01
CA SER A 150 -4.96 19.81 -13.12
C SER A 150 -5.73 18.77 -13.91
N GLN A 151 -5.84 17.56 -13.38
CA GLN A 151 -6.55 16.46 -14.05
C GLN A 151 -7.11 15.48 -13.04
N THR A 152 -8.16 14.75 -13.41
CA THR A 152 -8.65 13.59 -12.66
C THR A 152 -8.63 12.35 -13.55
N PHE A 153 -7.99 11.31 -13.06
CA PHE A 153 -7.98 9.98 -13.64
C PHE A 153 -8.83 9.04 -12.79
N ASN A 154 -9.44 8.02 -13.38
CA ASN A 154 -10.34 7.13 -12.64
C ASN A 154 -9.81 5.70 -12.64
N VAL A 155 -9.54 5.14 -11.47
CA VAL A 155 -9.28 3.71 -11.35
C VAL A 155 -10.63 2.99 -11.37
N GLY A 156 -10.85 2.17 -12.38
CA GLY A 156 -12.07 1.38 -12.53
C GLY A 156 -12.13 0.18 -11.61
N ASP A 157 -12.93 -0.80 -12.01
CA ASP A 157 -13.07 -2.06 -11.29
C ASP A 157 -11.73 -2.80 -11.23
N VAL A 158 -11.47 -3.40 -10.07
CA VAL A 158 -10.33 -4.29 -9.87
C VAL A 158 -10.83 -5.63 -9.32
N PRO A 159 -10.01 -6.71 -9.38
CA PRO A 159 -10.41 -7.98 -8.80
C PRO A 159 -10.76 -7.86 -7.31
N ASP A 160 -11.80 -8.58 -6.85
CA ASP A 160 -12.23 -8.56 -5.44
C ASP A 160 -11.13 -8.98 -4.45
N ALA A 161 -10.15 -9.76 -4.93
CA ALA A 161 -8.98 -10.18 -4.15
C ALA A 161 -7.86 -9.12 -4.06
N ALA A 162 -8.03 -7.95 -4.69
CA ALA A 162 -7.09 -6.84 -4.61
C ALA A 162 -7.28 -6.08 -3.29
N THR A 163 -6.19 -5.91 -2.56
CA THR A 163 -6.18 -5.16 -1.28
C THR A 163 -5.55 -3.77 -1.44
N PHE A 164 -4.91 -3.52 -2.58
CA PHE A 164 -4.37 -2.22 -2.94
C PHE A 164 -4.31 -2.05 -4.46
N VAL A 165 -4.12 -0.80 -4.89
CA VAL A 165 -3.73 -0.45 -6.25
C VAL A 165 -2.45 0.35 -6.22
N THR A 166 -1.52 -0.01 -7.09
CA THR A 166 -0.32 0.79 -7.39
C THR A 166 -0.61 1.62 -8.62
N ILE A 167 -0.57 2.94 -8.50
CA ILE A 167 -0.83 3.88 -9.59
C ILE A 167 0.49 4.47 -10.03
N GLN A 168 0.81 4.29 -11.31
CA GLN A 168 2.02 4.80 -11.93
C GLN A 168 1.65 6.01 -12.78
N PHE A 169 2.25 7.15 -12.47
CA PHE A 169 2.15 8.36 -13.27
C PHE A 169 3.42 8.55 -14.09
N THR A 170 3.27 9.02 -15.33
CA THR A 170 4.38 9.46 -16.17
C THR A 170 4.02 10.78 -16.83
N TYR A 171 4.92 11.76 -16.72
CA TYR A 171 4.78 13.09 -17.25
C TYR A 171 5.90 13.35 -18.26
N ASP A 172 5.51 13.67 -19.50
CA ASP A 172 6.44 14.08 -20.56
C ASP A 172 6.40 15.61 -20.70
N TYR A 173 7.52 16.27 -20.45
CA TYR A 173 7.70 17.71 -20.60
C TYR A 173 8.56 18.06 -21.82
N LEU A 174 8.34 19.25 -22.36
CA LEU A 174 9.23 19.95 -23.28
C LEU A 174 9.70 21.24 -22.61
N VAL A 175 11.02 21.40 -22.51
CA VAL A 175 11.65 22.62 -22.00
C VAL A 175 12.31 23.35 -23.15
N GLN A 176 12.10 24.66 -23.28
CA GLN A 176 12.83 25.44 -24.29
C GLN A 176 14.34 25.37 -24.01
N THR A 177 15.15 25.12 -25.05
CA THR A 177 16.62 25.06 -24.89
C THR A 177 17.24 26.40 -24.54
N THR A 178 16.64 27.49 -25.05
CA THR A 178 16.94 28.88 -24.69
C THR A 178 15.64 29.69 -24.65
N PRO A 179 15.61 30.84 -23.94
CA PRO A 179 14.41 31.67 -23.88
C PRO A 179 13.91 32.03 -25.28
N THR A 180 12.59 31.93 -25.50
CA THR A 180 11.92 32.18 -26.80
C THR A 180 12.21 31.19 -27.94
N SER A 181 13.05 30.18 -27.72
CA SER A 181 13.39 29.18 -28.75
C SER A 181 12.20 28.32 -29.17
N ALA A 182 12.24 27.85 -30.43
CA ALA A 182 11.37 26.80 -30.95
C ALA A 182 12.00 25.40 -30.86
N GLU A 183 13.19 25.29 -30.28
CA GLU A 183 13.86 24.02 -29.98
C GLU A 183 13.58 23.62 -28.53
N TYR A 184 13.29 22.33 -28.34
CA TYR A 184 12.86 21.81 -27.05
C TYR A 184 13.66 20.58 -26.64
N ALA A 185 14.01 20.50 -25.36
CA ALA A 185 14.53 19.30 -24.72
C ALA A 185 13.38 18.51 -24.09
N LYS A 186 13.27 17.22 -24.41
CA LYS A 186 12.33 16.32 -23.74
C LYS A 186 12.85 15.95 -22.35
N GLN A 187 11.97 16.02 -21.35
CA GLN A 187 12.22 15.53 -20.00
C GLN A 187 11.04 14.65 -19.57
N THR A 188 11.31 13.57 -18.87
CA THR A 188 10.28 12.64 -18.39
C THR A 188 10.45 12.42 -16.91
N ALA A 189 9.36 12.59 -16.16
CA ALA A 189 9.29 12.25 -14.74
C ALA A 189 8.24 11.16 -14.54
N SER A 190 8.47 10.28 -13.56
CA SER A 190 7.51 9.25 -13.18
C SER A 190 7.36 9.20 -11.67
N ASP A 191 6.16 8.88 -11.21
CA ASP A 191 5.85 8.69 -9.78
C ASP A 191 4.99 7.44 -9.60
N THR A 192 4.98 6.92 -8.37
CA THR A 192 4.16 5.77 -7.99
C THR A 192 3.47 6.02 -6.66
N LEU A 193 2.14 5.84 -6.65
CA LEU A 193 1.31 5.87 -5.45
C LEU A 193 0.79 4.47 -5.14
N THR A 194 0.75 4.10 -3.86
CA THR A 194 0.04 2.92 -3.36
C THR A 194 -1.18 3.39 -2.59
N ILE A 195 -2.36 2.91 -2.98
CA ILE A 195 -3.62 3.25 -2.33
C ILE A 195 -4.32 1.97 -1.92
N ALA A 196 -4.74 1.89 -0.66
CA ALA A 196 -5.44 0.74 -0.13
C ALA A 196 -6.85 0.64 -0.72
N ILE A 197 -7.33 -0.60 -0.88
CA ILE A 197 -8.71 -0.90 -1.26
C ILE A 197 -9.45 -1.33 0.00
N ALA A 198 -10.55 -0.63 0.29
CA ALA A 198 -11.43 -0.99 1.39
C ALA A 198 -12.09 -2.33 1.11
N ALA A 199 -12.13 -3.18 2.15
CA ALA A 199 -12.96 -4.38 2.13
C ALA A 199 -14.42 -3.97 1.90
N ALA A 200 -15.15 -4.77 1.12
CA ALA A 200 -16.59 -4.57 1.00
C ALA A 200 -17.21 -4.63 2.42
N PRO A 201 -18.16 -3.75 2.75
CA PRO A 201 -18.89 -3.89 3.99
C PRO A 201 -19.58 -5.26 3.97
N ASP A 202 -19.32 -6.09 4.98
CA ASP A 202 -19.97 -7.39 5.13
C ASP A 202 -21.48 -7.20 5.00
N ALA A 203 -22.11 -7.89 4.05
CA ALA A 203 -23.55 -7.95 3.99
C ALA A 203 -24.03 -8.74 5.21
N GLN A 204 -24.49 -8.03 6.25
CA GLN A 204 -25.21 -8.63 7.38
C GLN A 204 -26.54 -9.23 6.93
#